data_AF-A0AAU9UAC5-F1
#
_entry.id   AF-A0AAU9UAC5-F1
#
_cell.length_a   1.000
_cell.length_b   1.000
_cell.length_c   1.000
_cell.angle_alpha   90.00
_cell.angle_beta   90.00
_cell.angle_gamma   90.00
#
_symmetry.space_group_name_H-M   'P 1'
#
loop_
_entity.id
_entity.type
_entity.pdbx_description
1 polymer ?
#
loop_
_entity_poly.entity_id
_entity_poly.type
_entity_poly.pdbx_seq_one_letter_code
_entity_poly.pdbx_strand_id
1 'polypeptide(L)'
;MSSSFGVCAGCRSKILNKDYLNCAFCKLRYDLNCANISEKGFNSMNAANKNKWKCPGCRAKQPKTDNSNTPLRGEERSGIEQNSPEITGAKDMSPQVDSNITLRKKLSKAISTDYDDNSDPSITLENIRTFIKEEFTLMKTALVRELEMSLQQMVRAEFQSIRGEISTLENSVRFLDENYETTKTALIKCQESLKQVQKDNMVLSNTVYELNTRLQAMEQHNRANNLEIQCVP
;
A
#
# COMPACT_ATOMS: atom_id res chain seq x y z
N MET A 1 -7.15 8.82 20.55
CA MET A 1 -8.07 7.92 19.81
C MET A 1 -8.01 8.30 18.34
N SER A 2 -7.29 7.55 17.51
CA SER A 2 -7.15 7.87 16.09
C SER A 2 -8.43 7.48 15.35
N SER A 3 -9.23 8.47 14.93
CA SER A 3 -10.46 8.25 14.16
C SER A 3 -10.13 7.69 12.78
N SER A 4 -10.54 6.45 12.48
CA SER A 4 -10.38 5.85 11.15
C SER A 4 -11.49 6.30 10.20
N PHE A 5 -11.16 6.66 8.96
CA PHE A 5 -12.11 7.13 7.93
C PHE A 5 -12.76 6.00 7.11
N GLY A 6 -12.53 4.74 7.50
CA GLY A 6 -13.08 3.55 6.86
C GLY A 6 -11.99 2.58 6.38
N VAL A 7 -12.36 1.66 5.50
CA VAL A 7 -11.48 0.65 4.90
C VAL A 7 -11.40 0.86 3.39
N CYS A 8 -10.18 0.80 2.83
CA CYS A 8 -9.94 0.90 1.40
C CYS A 8 -10.40 -0.38 0.68
N ALA A 9 -11.16 -0.24 -0.40
CA ALA A 9 -11.65 -1.37 -1.18
C ALA A 9 -10.58 -2.02 -2.09
N GLY A 10 -9.43 -1.36 -2.30
CA GLY A 10 -8.29 -1.89 -3.05
C GLY A 10 -7.42 -2.82 -2.20
N CYS A 11 -6.78 -2.24 -1.18
CA CYS A 11 -5.82 -2.95 -0.31
C CYS A 11 -6.44 -3.57 0.95
N ARG A 12 -7.72 -3.28 1.26
CA ARG A 12 -8.42 -3.69 2.49
C ARG A 12 -7.80 -3.14 3.79
N SER A 13 -6.88 -2.19 3.70
CA SER A 13 -6.31 -1.50 4.86
C SER A 13 -7.20 -0.37 5.38
N LYS A 14 -7.03 -0.01 6.66
CA LYS A 14 -7.73 1.13 7.28
C LYS A 14 -7.19 2.45 6.69
N ILE A 15 -8.11 3.35 6.35
CA ILE A 15 -7.78 4.70 5.88
C ILE A 15 -7.56 5.59 7.10
N LEU A 16 -6.32 6.04 7.29
CA LEU A 16 -5.90 6.85 8.44
C LEU A 16 -6.08 8.35 8.19
N ASN A 17 -5.99 8.78 6.94
CA ASN A 17 -6.00 10.19 6.56
C ASN A 17 -7.33 10.57 5.89
N LYS A 18 -7.65 11.88 5.88
CA LYS A 18 -8.84 12.40 5.17
C LYS A 18 -8.71 12.36 3.65
N ASP A 19 -7.53 12.03 3.14
CA ASP A 19 -7.23 11.98 1.71
C ASP A 19 -7.58 10.62 1.13
N TYR A 20 -8.85 10.49 0.73
CA TYR A 20 -9.38 9.31 0.06
C TYR A 20 -10.33 9.73 -1.06
N LEU A 21 -10.60 8.80 -1.97
CA LEU A 21 -11.53 9.01 -3.08
C LEU A 21 -12.68 8.00 -3.04
N ASN A 22 -13.87 8.49 -3.40
CA ASN A 22 -15.06 7.68 -3.58
C ASN A 22 -15.26 7.44 -5.06
N CYS A 23 -15.35 6.17 -5.47
CA CYS A 23 -15.66 5.86 -6.86
C CYS A 23 -17.09 6.31 -7.20
N ALA A 24 -17.24 7.10 -8.26
CA ALA A 24 -18.54 7.58 -8.72
C ALA A 24 -19.53 6.46 -9.08
N PHE A 25 -19.01 5.30 -9.49
CA PHE A 25 -19.80 4.15 -9.95
C PHE A 25 -20.10 3.16 -8.82
N CYS A 26 -19.09 2.51 -8.22
CA CYS A 26 -19.32 1.50 -7.18
C CYS A 26 -19.50 2.06 -5.76
N LYS A 27 -19.33 3.38 -5.57
CA LYS A 27 -19.42 4.09 -4.27
C LYS A 27 -18.45 3.61 -3.19
N LEU A 28 -17.49 2.75 -3.53
CA LEU A 28 -16.46 2.28 -2.62
C LEU A 28 -15.36 3.33 -2.43
N ARG A 29 -14.72 3.28 -1.25
CA ARG A 29 -13.62 4.14 -0.81
C ARG A 29 -12.27 3.56 -1.19
N TYR A 30 -11.36 4.42 -1.63
CA TYR A 30 -9.99 4.06 -1.98
C TYR A 30 -9.01 5.07 -1.36
N ASP A 31 -7.93 4.55 -0.78
CA ASP A 31 -6.77 5.39 -0.44
C ASP A 31 -6.06 5.89 -1.71
N LEU A 32 -5.19 6.87 -1.56
CA LEU A 32 -4.48 7.50 -2.68
C LEU A 32 -3.61 6.51 -3.47
N ASN A 33 -2.97 5.56 -2.77
CA ASN A 33 -2.11 4.55 -3.39
C ASN A 33 -2.91 3.61 -4.29
N CYS A 34 -4.02 3.07 -3.82
CA CYS A 34 -4.92 2.21 -4.59
C CYS A 34 -5.66 2.99 -5.69
N ALA A 35 -5.87 4.28 -5.50
CA ALA A 35 -6.40 5.16 -6.52
C ALA A 35 -5.37 5.56 -7.60
N ASN A 36 -4.09 5.24 -7.38
CA ASN A 36 -2.94 5.64 -8.21
C ASN A 36 -2.87 7.16 -8.43
N ILE A 37 -3.04 7.93 -7.36
CA ILE A 37 -3.03 9.39 -7.38
C ILE A 37 -2.04 9.87 -6.32
N SER A 38 -1.09 10.72 -6.71
CA SER A 38 -0.17 11.34 -5.76
C SER A 38 -0.90 12.39 -4.91
N GLU A 39 -0.38 12.68 -3.71
CA GLU A 39 -0.95 13.70 -2.82
C GLU A 39 -1.05 15.08 -3.50
N LYS A 40 -0.02 15.47 -4.27
CA LYS A 40 -0.04 16.67 -5.11
C LYS A 40 -1.18 16.63 -6.13
N GLY A 41 -1.39 15.48 -6.78
CA GLY A 41 -2.51 15.27 -7.71
C GLY A 41 -3.88 15.36 -7.02
N PHE A 42 -4.00 14.82 -5.81
CA PHE A 42 -5.21 14.90 -5.01
C PHE A 42 -5.58 16.33 -4.60
N ASN A 43 -4.56 17.13 -4.24
CA ASN A 43 -4.73 18.53 -3.86
C ASN A 43 -5.02 19.44 -5.07
N SER A 44 -4.54 19.07 -6.26
CA SER A 44 -4.82 19.78 -7.52
C SER A 44 -6.24 19.54 -8.05
N MET A 45 -6.87 18.42 -7.69
CA MET A 45 -8.23 18.12 -8.15
C MET A 45 -9.29 18.98 -7.47
N ASN A 46 -10.13 19.64 -8.27
CA ASN A 46 -11.34 20.29 -7.78
C ASN A 46 -12.41 19.26 -7.33
N ALA A 47 -13.43 19.73 -6.61
CA ALA A 47 -14.50 18.87 -6.10
C ALA A 47 -15.27 18.15 -7.22
N ALA A 48 -15.44 18.79 -8.38
CA ALA A 48 -16.11 18.18 -9.54
C ALA A 48 -15.36 16.95 -10.07
N ASN A 49 -14.03 17.02 -10.15
CA ASN A 49 -13.19 15.92 -10.59
C ASN A 49 -13.16 14.78 -9.56
N LYS A 50 -13.10 15.11 -8.26
CA LYS A 50 -13.20 14.11 -7.18
C LYS A 50 -14.52 13.34 -7.24
N ASN A 51 -15.63 14.02 -7.54
CA ASN A 51 -16.96 13.39 -7.64
C ASN A 51 -17.17 12.57 -8.92
N LYS A 52 -16.39 12.82 -9.98
CA LYS A 52 -16.45 12.06 -11.25
C LYS A 52 -15.43 10.92 -11.32
N TRP A 53 -14.52 10.84 -10.35
CA TRP A 53 -13.45 9.85 -10.34
C TRP A 53 -14.01 8.41 -10.32
N LYS A 54 -13.39 7.53 -11.12
CA LYS A 54 -13.74 6.11 -11.21
C LYS A 54 -12.55 5.27 -10.79
N CYS A 55 -12.78 4.25 -9.96
CA CYS A 55 -11.72 3.33 -9.56
C CYS A 55 -11.22 2.49 -10.75
N PRO A 56 -10.01 1.91 -10.66
CA PRO A 56 -9.44 1.09 -11.74
C PRO A 56 -10.37 -0.05 -12.19
N GLY A 57 -11.04 -0.71 -11.24
CA GLY A 57 -11.99 -1.79 -11.54
C GLY A 57 -13.22 -1.33 -12.32
N CYS A 58 -13.77 -0.15 -12.02
CA CYS A 58 -14.89 0.40 -12.78
C CYS A 58 -14.46 0.95 -14.13
N ARG A 59 -13.25 1.51 -14.23
CA ARG A 59 -12.68 2.03 -15.48
C ARG A 59 -12.41 0.91 -16.48
N ALA A 60 -11.90 -0.23 -16.03
CA ALA A 60 -11.63 -1.40 -16.88
C ALA A 60 -12.91 -2.03 -17.48
N LYS A 61 -14.07 -1.84 -16.84
CA LYS A 61 -15.37 -2.34 -17.31
C LYS A 61 -16.05 -1.43 -18.33
N GLN A 62 -15.48 -0.26 -18.63
CA GLN A 62 -16.06 0.63 -19.64
C GLN A 62 -15.66 0.16 -21.05
N PRO A 63 -16.60 0.14 -22.02
CA PRO A 63 -16.27 -0.11 -23.41
C PRO A 63 -15.20 0.87 -23.88
N LYS A 64 -14.16 0.37 -24.55
CA LYS A 64 -13.18 1.23 -25.21
C LYS A 64 -13.85 1.84 -26.43
N THR A 65 -14.42 3.02 -26.28
CA THR A 65 -14.98 3.80 -27.37
C THR A 65 -13.86 4.61 -27.99
N ASP A 66 -13.58 4.39 -29.28
CA ASP A 66 -12.54 5.01 -30.12
C ASP A 66 -11.27 4.18 -30.33
N ASN A 67 -11.34 3.32 -31.34
CA ASN A 67 -10.25 2.54 -31.92
C ASN A 67 -9.72 3.15 -33.24
N SER A 68 -10.07 4.41 -33.54
CA SER A 68 -9.73 5.10 -34.81
C SER A 68 -8.23 5.35 -35.01
N ASN A 69 -7.41 5.18 -33.96
CA ASN A 69 -5.94 5.35 -34.01
C ASN A 69 -5.17 4.02 -34.01
N THR A 70 -5.85 2.88 -34.20
CA THR A 70 -5.15 1.61 -34.44
C THR A 70 -4.78 1.57 -35.92
N PRO A 71 -3.51 1.43 -36.32
CA PRO A 71 -3.15 1.37 -37.73
C PRO A 71 -3.79 0.14 -38.35
N LEU A 72 -4.86 0.35 -39.13
CA LEU A 72 -5.51 -0.70 -39.90
C LEU A 72 -4.56 -1.09 -41.02
N ARG A 73 -4.10 -2.35 -40.98
CA ARG A 73 -3.27 -2.93 -42.02
C ARG A 73 -4.16 -3.28 -43.22
N GLY A 74 -4.16 -2.39 -44.21
CA GLY A 74 -4.47 -2.68 -45.61
C GLY A 74 -5.95 -2.80 -45.97
N GLU A 75 -6.45 -1.78 -46.67
CA GLU A 75 -7.62 -1.89 -47.55
C GLU A 75 -7.27 -2.81 -48.74
N GLU A 76 -8.14 -3.78 -49.03
CA GLU A 76 -8.61 -4.09 -50.38
C GLU A 76 -9.78 -5.09 -50.30
N ARG A 77 -11.00 -4.58 -50.45
CA ARG A 77 -12.02 -5.00 -51.43
C ARG A 77 -13.43 -4.65 -50.95
N SER A 78 -13.90 -3.58 -51.59
CA SER A 78 -15.28 -3.21 -51.88
C SER A 78 -16.25 -4.38 -52.09
N GLY A 79 -17.37 -4.31 -51.36
CA GLY A 79 -18.73 -4.58 -51.83
C GLY A 79 -19.11 -6.02 -52.16
N ILE A 80 -20.04 -6.59 -51.40
CA ILE A 80 -21.37 -7.01 -51.89
C ILE A 80 -22.31 -7.17 -50.68
N GLU A 81 -23.55 -6.85 -50.97
CA GLU A 81 -24.74 -6.63 -50.16
C GLU A 81 -25.31 -7.81 -49.36
N GLN A 82 -26.10 -7.43 -48.34
CA GLN A 82 -27.39 -8.02 -47.93
C GLN A 82 -27.44 -9.48 -47.48
N ASN A 83 -27.67 -9.69 -46.17
CA ASN A 83 -28.99 -10.10 -45.65
C ASN A 83 -28.91 -10.41 -44.14
N SER A 84 -29.74 -9.73 -43.35
CA SER A 84 -30.23 -10.26 -42.07
C SER A 84 -31.28 -11.34 -42.35
N PRO A 85 -31.50 -12.30 -41.44
CA PRO A 85 -32.55 -12.06 -40.43
C PRO A 85 -32.20 -12.56 -39.02
N GLU A 86 -33.04 -12.11 -38.09
CA GLU A 86 -33.15 -12.44 -36.67
C GLU A 86 -33.12 -13.96 -36.38
N ILE A 87 -32.70 -14.34 -35.16
CA ILE A 87 -33.45 -15.21 -34.24
C ILE A 87 -32.77 -15.27 -32.86
N THR A 88 -33.65 -15.26 -31.87
CA THR A 88 -33.55 -15.32 -30.41
C THR A 88 -32.80 -16.51 -29.79
N GLY A 89 -32.27 -16.31 -28.58
CA GLY A 89 -32.42 -17.29 -27.48
C GLY A 89 -31.22 -18.17 -27.09
N ALA A 90 -30.60 -17.82 -25.96
CA ALA A 90 -30.03 -18.65 -24.88
C ALA A 90 -29.43 -20.05 -25.17
N LYS A 91 -28.15 -20.25 -24.83
CA LYS A 91 -27.63 -21.05 -23.69
C LYS A 91 -26.14 -21.45 -23.88
N ASP A 92 -25.38 -21.18 -22.82
CA ASP A 92 -24.34 -22.02 -22.19
C ASP A 92 -23.28 -22.84 -22.97
N MET A 93 -22.08 -22.80 -22.37
CA MET A 93 -20.94 -23.73 -22.41
C MET A 93 -19.79 -23.54 -23.42
N SER A 94 -18.69 -23.05 -22.84
CA SER A 94 -17.31 -23.53 -22.96
C SER A 94 -16.45 -23.08 -24.15
N PRO A 95 -15.15 -22.77 -23.91
CA PRO A 95 -14.29 -22.12 -24.90
C PRO A 95 -13.57 -23.15 -25.78
N GLN A 96 -13.80 -23.10 -27.09
CA GLN A 96 -12.90 -23.71 -28.05
C GLN A 96 -12.03 -22.65 -28.72
N VAL A 97 -10.74 -22.96 -28.69
CA VAL A 97 -9.63 -22.13 -29.11
C VAL A 97 -9.52 -22.23 -30.62
N ASP A 98 -9.98 -21.20 -31.34
CA ASP A 98 -9.78 -21.10 -32.78
C ASP A 98 -8.29 -20.92 -33.08
N SER A 99 -7.69 -22.04 -33.49
CA SER A 99 -6.30 -22.18 -33.86
C SER A 99 -6.10 -21.62 -35.27
N ASN A 100 -5.68 -20.36 -35.39
CA ASN A 100 -5.32 -19.73 -36.65
C ASN A 100 -3.98 -20.26 -37.19
N ILE A 101 -3.94 -21.50 -37.69
CA ILE A 101 -2.78 -22.10 -38.37
C ILE A 101 -3.15 -22.44 -39.81
N THR A 102 -2.64 -21.65 -40.77
CA THR A 102 -2.67 -22.01 -42.20
C THR A 102 -1.60 -23.07 -42.48
N LEU A 103 -2.00 -24.33 -42.61
CA LEU A 103 -1.12 -25.41 -43.08
C LEU A 103 -0.93 -25.31 -44.60
N ARG A 104 0.27 -24.94 -45.04
CA ARG A 104 0.66 -24.92 -46.46
C ARG A 104 0.95 -26.35 -46.93
N LYS A 105 0.06 -26.95 -47.74
CA LYS A 105 0.32 -28.21 -48.45
C LYS A 105 1.52 -28.03 -49.39
N LYS A 106 2.59 -28.78 -49.14
CA LYS A 106 3.78 -28.86 -50.00
C LYS A 106 3.52 -29.95 -51.04
N LEU A 107 3.26 -29.55 -52.30
CA LEU A 107 3.24 -30.48 -53.42
C LEU A 107 4.67 -30.96 -53.70
N SER A 108 4.84 -32.28 -53.67
CA SER A 108 6.00 -33.03 -54.11
C SER A 108 6.21 -32.86 -55.61
N LYS A 109 7.38 -32.34 -56.02
CA LYS A 109 7.90 -32.50 -57.37
C LYS A 109 9.25 -33.19 -57.27
N ALA A 110 9.25 -34.49 -57.57
CA ALA A 110 10.45 -35.24 -57.87
C ALA A 110 11.04 -34.67 -59.16
N ILE A 111 12.22 -34.09 -59.07
CA ILE A 111 13.08 -33.83 -60.22
C ILE A 111 14.36 -34.59 -59.91
N SER A 112 14.49 -35.75 -60.54
CA SER A 112 15.75 -36.45 -60.70
C SER A 112 16.61 -35.66 -61.67
N THR A 113 17.76 -35.21 -61.21
CA THR A 113 18.90 -34.86 -62.08
C THR A 113 20.15 -35.39 -61.40
N ASP A 114 20.64 -36.49 -61.93
CA ASP A 114 22.04 -36.91 -61.82
C ASP A 114 22.91 -35.76 -62.31
N TYR A 115 23.75 -35.21 -61.45
CA TYR A 115 25.00 -34.58 -61.86
C TYR A 115 26.08 -34.79 -60.81
N ASP A 116 27.24 -35.01 -61.39
CA ASP A 116 28.50 -35.50 -60.88
C ASP A 116 29.28 -34.45 -60.08
N ASP A 117 30.23 -34.99 -59.30
CA ASP A 117 31.48 -34.42 -58.82
C ASP A 117 31.79 -32.94 -59.16
N ASN A 118 31.90 -32.10 -58.13
CA ASN A 118 32.95 -31.08 -58.07
C ASN A 118 33.14 -30.55 -56.65
N SER A 119 34.32 -30.84 -56.11
CA SER A 119 34.83 -30.35 -54.83
C SER A 119 35.23 -28.87 -54.94
N ASP A 120 34.25 -27.98 -54.89
CA ASP A 120 34.45 -26.57 -54.57
C ASP A 120 34.52 -26.46 -53.04
N PRO A 121 35.45 -25.70 -52.40
CA PRO A 121 35.34 -25.34 -50.98
C PRO A 121 34.22 -24.31 -50.79
N SER A 122 33.05 -24.61 -51.38
CA SER A 122 31.82 -23.89 -51.20
C SER A 122 31.41 -24.09 -49.76
N ILE A 123 31.23 -22.96 -49.07
CA ILE A 123 30.69 -22.83 -47.72
C ILE A 123 29.72 -23.98 -47.45
N THR A 124 30.15 -24.94 -46.62
CA THR A 124 29.30 -26.08 -46.30
C THR A 124 28.18 -25.60 -45.41
N LEU A 125 27.01 -26.23 -45.52
CA LEU A 125 25.86 -25.93 -44.67
C LEU A 125 26.18 -26.09 -43.17
N GLU A 126 27.21 -26.89 -42.85
CA GLU A 126 27.72 -27.07 -41.50
C GLU A 126 28.54 -25.86 -41.02
N ASN A 127 29.35 -25.23 -41.88
CA ASN A 127 30.06 -23.97 -41.56
C ASN A 127 29.09 -22.82 -41.26
N ILE A 128 27.93 -22.78 -41.94
CA ILE A 128 26.88 -21.78 -41.66
C ILE A 128 26.21 -22.07 -40.31
N ARG A 129 25.96 -23.35 -39.99
CA ARG A 129 25.37 -23.75 -38.70
C ARG A 129 26.29 -23.45 -37.53
N THR A 130 27.60 -23.67 -37.66
CA THR A 130 28.55 -23.38 -36.59
C THR A 130 28.63 -21.88 -36.36
N PHE A 131 28.75 -21.07 -37.41
CA PHE A 131 28.75 -19.61 -37.30
C PHE A 131 27.49 -19.07 -36.61
N ILE A 132 26.30 -19.53 -37.01
CA ILE A 132 25.03 -19.12 -36.38
C ILE A 132 24.98 -19.54 -34.91
N LYS A 133 25.45 -20.74 -34.57
CA LYS A 133 25.49 -21.22 -33.18
C LYS A 133 26.44 -20.40 -32.33
N GLU A 134 27.61 -20.02 -32.87
CA GLU A 134 28.59 -19.18 -32.18
C GLU A 134 28.01 -17.79 -31.90
N GLU A 135 27.45 -17.12 -32.92
CA GLU A 135 26.78 -15.82 -32.77
C GLU A 135 25.61 -15.88 -31.78
N PHE A 136 24.79 -16.94 -31.85
CA PHE A 136 23.68 -17.13 -30.90
C PHE A 136 24.17 -17.38 -29.48
N THR A 137 25.32 -18.06 -29.32
CA THR A 137 25.93 -18.31 -28.02
C THR A 137 26.50 -17.02 -27.44
N LEU A 138 27.14 -16.17 -28.25
CA LEU A 138 27.62 -14.84 -27.85
C LEU A 138 26.45 -13.94 -27.45
N MET A 139 25.35 -13.94 -28.22
CA MET A 139 24.15 -13.19 -27.87
C MET A 139 23.53 -13.70 -26.57
N LYS A 140 23.45 -15.02 -26.38
CA LYS A 140 22.93 -15.63 -25.14
C LYS A 140 23.77 -15.23 -23.93
N THR A 141 25.10 -15.29 -24.02
CA THR A 141 25.98 -14.94 -22.90
C THR A 141 25.90 -13.45 -22.58
N ALA A 142 25.82 -12.57 -23.58
CA ALA A 142 25.62 -11.15 -23.38
C ALA A 142 24.28 -10.84 -22.67
N LEU A 143 23.18 -11.46 -23.12
CA LEU A 143 21.85 -11.25 -22.55
C LEU A 143 21.74 -11.79 -21.12
N VAL A 144 22.29 -12.98 -20.85
CA VAL A 144 22.34 -13.55 -19.49
C VAL A 144 23.14 -12.63 -18.56
N ARG A 145 24.30 -12.15 -19.01
CA ARG A 145 25.13 -11.23 -18.22
C ARG A 145 24.40 -9.93 -17.89
N GLU A 146 23.71 -9.34 -18.86
CA GLU A 146 22.96 -8.10 -18.66
C GLU A 146 21.80 -8.31 -17.67
N LEU A 147 21.10 -9.45 -17.78
CA LEU A 147 20.04 -9.82 -16.87
C LEU A 147 20.56 -10.09 -15.44
N GLU A 148 21.69 -10.78 -15.30
CA GLU A 148 22.37 -10.97 -14.00
C GLU A 148 22.77 -9.64 -13.37
N MET A 149 23.34 -8.72 -14.15
CA MET A 149 23.70 -7.39 -13.66
C MET A 149 22.48 -6.59 -13.21
N SER A 150 21.40 -6.60 -14.00
CA SER A 150 20.16 -5.92 -13.66
C SER A 150 19.53 -6.50 -12.40
N LEU A 151 19.51 -7.83 -12.26
CA LEU A 151 18.97 -8.50 -11.08
C LEU A 151 19.81 -8.18 -9.84
N GLN A 152 21.14 -8.23 -9.95
CA GLN A 152 22.04 -7.87 -8.85
C GLN A 152 21.85 -6.42 -8.40
N GLN A 153 21.68 -5.48 -9.34
CA GLN A 153 21.41 -4.07 -8.99
C GLN A 153 20.08 -3.91 -8.27
N MET A 154 19.01 -4.53 -8.77
CA MET A 154 17.68 -4.48 -8.14
C MET A 154 17.73 -5.05 -6.72
N VAL A 155 18.30 -6.24 -6.55
CA VAL A 155 18.43 -6.88 -5.24
C VAL A 155 19.25 -6.02 -4.28
N ARG A 156 20.38 -5.45 -4.73
CA ARG A 156 21.18 -4.54 -3.89
C ARG A 156 20.42 -3.29 -3.48
N ALA A 157 19.67 -2.69 -4.40
CA ALA A 157 18.88 -1.50 -4.12
C ALA A 157 17.81 -1.79 -3.06
N GLU A 158 17.07 -2.89 -3.18
CA GLU A 158 16.06 -3.32 -2.21
C GLU A 158 16.69 -3.61 -0.83
N PHE A 159 17.81 -4.35 -0.78
CA PHE A 159 18.51 -4.61 0.48
C PHE A 159 19.02 -3.33 1.14
N GLN A 160 19.48 -2.35 0.35
CA GLN A 160 19.93 -1.07 0.86
C GLN A 160 18.77 -0.23 1.40
N SER A 161 17.60 -0.29 0.74
CA SER A 161 16.36 0.32 1.23
C SER A 161 15.93 -0.29 2.56
N ILE A 162 15.84 -1.63 2.63
CA ILE A 162 15.48 -2.38 3.85
C ILE A 162 16.44 -2.03 4.99
N ARG A 163 17.74 -1.96 4.70
CA ARG A 163 18.75 -1.58 5.71
C ARG A 163 18.51 -0.17 6.26
N GLY A 164 18.13 0.78 5.40
CA GLY A 164 17.76 2.13 5.81
C GLY A 164 16.52 2.17 6.71
N GLU A 165 15.50 1.39 6.35
CA GLU A 165 14.29 1.24 7.17
C GLU A 165 14.60 0.61 8.54
N ILE A 166 15.42 -0.45 8.58
CA ILE A 166 15.86 -1.09 9.83
C ILE A 166 16.63 -0.09 10.71
N SER A 167 17.53 0.70 10.13
CA SER A 167 18.27 1.73 10.89
C SER A 167 17.34 2.81 11.45
N THR A 168 16.32 3.21 10.69
CA THR A 168 15.30 4.17 11.15
C THR A 168 14.48 3.58 12.30
N LEU A 169 14.11 2.29 12.20
CA LEU A 169 13.40 1.57 13.24
C LEU A 169 14.25 1.47 14.51
N GLU A 170 15.53 1.12 14.40
CA GLU A 170 16.47 1.07 15.53
C GLU A 170 16.54 2.40 16.28
N ASN A 171 16.63 3.51 15.54
CA ASN A 171 16.60 4.85 16.12
C ASN A 171 15.28 5.14 16.85
N SER A 172 14.15 4.73 16.27
CA SER A 172 12.83 4.92 16.90
C SER A 172 12.68 4.12 18.20
N VAL A 173 13.24 2.90 18.24
CA VAL A 173 13.22 2.04 19.44
C VAL A 173 14.10 2.64 20.52
N ARG A 174 15.30 3.10 20.18
CA ARG A 174 16.18 3.79 21.15
C ARG A 174 15.51 5.03 21.73
N PHE A 175 14.88 5.86 20.89
CA PHE A 175 14.14 7.03 21.36
C PHE A 175 12.99 6.65 22.31
N LEU A 176 12.24 5.59 21.99
CA LEU A 176 11.17 5.11 22.86
C LEU A 176 11.70 4.62 24.21
N ASP A 177 12.86 3.96 24.23
CA ASP A 177 13.50 3.46 25.45
C ASP A 177 13.94 4.63 26.36
N GLU A 178 14.58 5.65 25.80
CA GLU A 178 14.98 6.87 26.52
C GLU A 178 13.77 7.62 27.10
N ASN A 179 12.70 7.77 26.30
CA ASN A 179 11.48 8.42 26.74
C ASN A 179 10.75 7.59 27.83
N TYR A 180 10.79 6.27 27.72
CA TYR A 180 10.23 5.37 28.72
C TYR A 180 10.94 5.51 30.06
N GLU A 181 12.27 5.46 30.09
CA GLU A 181 13.04 5.61 31.34
C GLU A 181 12.87 7.01 31.95
N THR A 182 12.74 8.05 31.12
CA THR A 182 12.44 9.41 31.58
C THR A 182 11.07 9.49 32.25
N THR A 183 10.05 8.93 31.60
CA THR A 183 8.66 8.92 32.10
C THR A 183 8.56 8.11 33.41
N LYS A 184 9.20 6.96 33.46
CA LYS A 184 9.29 6.11 34.66
C LYS A 184 9.95 6.83 35.82
N THR A 185 11.06 7.53 35.58
CA THR A 185 11.73 8.33 36.60
C THR A 185 10.85 9.46 37.13
N ALA A 186 10.14 10.17 36.24
CA ALA A 186 9.18 11.21 36.63
C ALA A 186 8.02 10.63 37.46
N LEU A 187 7.52 9.44 37.09
CA LEU A 187 6.47 8.74 37.83
C LEU A 187 6.92 8.41 39.26
N ILE A 188 8.13 7.85 39.43
CA ILE A 188 8.69 7.52 40.75
C ILE A 188 8.80 8.77 41.61
N LYS A 189 9.35 9.87 41.07
CA LYS A 189 9.45 11.16 41.79
C LYS A 189 8.08 11.71 42.19
N CYS A 190 7.10 11.63 41.30
CA CYS A 190 5.72 12.05 41.60
C CYS A 190 5.11 11.20 42.71
N GLN A 191 5.35 9.89 42.69
CA GLN A 191 4.87 8.97 43.73
C GLN A 191 5.50 9.27 45.09
N GLU A 192 6.80 9.57 45.14
CA GLU A 192 7.49 9.99 46.36
C GLU A 192 6.93 11.30 46.91
N SER A 193 6.74 12.30 46.05
CA SER A 193 6.12 13.57 46.44
C SER A 193 4.70 13.38 46.97
N LEU A 194 3.90 12.53 46.33
CA LEU A 194 2.53 12.23 46.79
C LEU A 194 2.53 11.57 48.18
N LYS A 195 3.44 10.62 48.44
CA LYS A 195 3.61 10.02 49.77
C LYS A 195 4.02 11.06 50.81
N GLN A 196 4.91 11.98 50.44
CA GLN A 196 5.36 13.05 51.34
C GLN A 196 4.20 13.99 51.70
N VAL A 197 3.45 14.47 50.71
CA VAL A 197 2.28 15.33 50.92
C VAL A 197 1.22 14.62 51.77
N GLN A 198 0.97 13.32 51.54
CA GLN A 198 0.06 12.54 52.38
C GLN A 198 0.51 12.49 53.84
N LYS A 199 1.81 12.27 54.07
CA LYS A 199 2.39 12.27 55.41
C LYS A 199 2.24 13.63 56.08
N ASP A 200 2.55 14.70 55.38
CA ASP A 200 2.46 16.06 55.92
C ASP A 200 1.02 16.45 56.24
N ASN A 201 0.06 16.06 55.39
CA ASN A 201 -1.36 16.28 55.64
C ASN A 201 -1.86 15.49 56.86
N MET A 202 -1.38 14.26 57.06
CA MET A 202 -1.68 13.48 58.26
C MET A 202 -1.13 14.16 59.53
N VAL A 203 0.12 14.66 59.48
CA VAL A 203 0.72 15.40 60.60
C VAL A 203 -0.08 16.67 60.89
N LEU A 204 -0.41 17.46 59.87
CA LEU A 204 -1.19 18.68 60.03
C LEU A 204 -2.57 18.40 60.63
N SER A 205 -3.26 17.37 60.14
CA SER A 205 -4.56 16.94 60.68
C SER A 205 -4.46 16.57 62.16
N ASN A 206 -3.40 15.88 62.57
CA ASN A 206 -3.17 15.54 63.97
C ASN A 206 -2.90 16.79 64.83
N THR A 207 -2.10 17.74 64.34
CA THR A 207 -1.84 19.00 65.05
C THR A 207 -3.11 19.84 65.20
N VAL A 208 -3.93 19.93 64.16
CA VAL A 208 -5.23 20.63 64.23
C VAL A 208 -6.15 19.98 65.26
N TYR A 209 -6.22 18.66 65.28
CA TYR A 209 -6.99 17.91 66.28
C TYR A 209 -6.51 18.18 67.71
N GLU A 210 -5.20 18.15 67.95
CA GLU A 210 -4.60 18.43 69.26
C GLU A 210 -4.87 19.87 69.71
N LEU A 211 -4.67 20.85 68.84
CA LEU A 211 -4.96 22.26 69.11
C LEU A 211 -6.44 22.48 69.43
N ASN A 212 -7.34 21.85 68.68
CA ASN A 212 -8.78 21.92 68.94
C ASN A 212 -9.15 21.34 70.31
N THR A 213 -8.55 20.20 70.67
CA THR A 213 -8.74 19.58 71.99
C THR A 213 -8.27 20.50 73.12
N ARG A 214 -7.10 21.12 72.95
CA ARG A 214 -6.55 22.08 73.91
C ARG A 214 -7.42 23.34 74.04
N LEU A 215 -7.93 23.84 72.91
CA LEU A 215 -8.85 24.99 72.88
C LEU A 215 -10.11 24.68 73.67
N GLN A 216 -10.74 23.53 73.41
CA GLN A 216 -11.94 23.07 74.13
C GLN A 216 -11.71 22.97 75.65
N ALA A 217 -10.57 22.40 76.06
CA ALA A 217 -10.22 22.31 77.48
C ALA A 217 -10.05 23.71 78.13
N MET A 218 -9.42 24.65 77.42
CA MET A 218 -9.24 26.03 77.89
C MET A 218 -10.58 26.78 77.98
N GLU A 219 -11.45 26.62 76.98
CA GLU A 219 -12.80 27.20 76.99
C GLU A 219 -13.63 26.67 78.15
N GLN A 220 -13.59 25.36 78.40
CA GLN A 220 -14.29 24.74 79.53
C GLN A 220 -13.76 25.27 80.87
N HIS A 221 -12.43 25.37 81.02
CA HIS A 221 -11.80 25.95 82.21
C HIS A 221 -12.23 27.42 82.43
N ASN A 222 -12.28 28.22 81.37
CA ASN A 222 -12.72 29.62 81.46
C ASN A 222 -14.20 29.72 81.86
N ARG A 223 -15.08 28.85 81.34
CA ARG A 223 -16.49 28.80 81.72
C ARG A 223 -16.69 28.36 83.17
N ALA A 224 -15.89 27.42 83.66
CA ALA A 224 -15.98 26.93 85.04
C ALA A 224 -15.73 28.03 86.09
N ASN A 225 -14.96 29.06 85.72
CA ASN A 225 -14.65 30.20 86.59
C ASN A 225 -15.63 31.39 86.41
N ASN A 226 -16.54 31.32 85.45
CA ASN A 226 -17.52 32.38 85.20
C ASN A 226 -18.84 32.03 85.89
N LEU A 227 -19.32 32.93 86.76
CA LEU A 227 -20.68 32.86 87.29
C LEU A 227 -21.64 33.46 86.27
N GLU A 228 -22.46 32.62 85.64
CA GLU A 228 -23.54 33.06 84.75
C GLU A 228 -24.81 33.28 85.58
N ILE A 229 -25.18 34.54 85.81
CA ILE A 229 -26.43 34.90 86.49
C ILE A 229 -27.51 35.04 85.41
N GLN A 230 -28.40 34.06 85.31
CA GLN A 230 -29.57 34.12 84.43
C GLN A 230 -30.79 34.65 85.19
N CYS A 231 -31.66 35.39 84.48
CA CYS A 231 -32.95 35.90 84.98
C CYS A 231 -32.86 36.89 86.17
N VAL A 232 -32.04 37.93 86.06
CA VAL A 232 -32.15 39.09 86.98
C VAL A 232 -33.37 39.94 86.57
N PRO A 233 -34.29 40.29 87.50
CA PRO A 233 -35.49 41.08 87.22
C PRO A 233 -35.23 42.51 86.71
#